data_AF-A0A820XWS5-F1
#
_entry.id   AF-A0A820XWS5-F1
#
_cell.length_a   1.000
_cell.length_b   1.000
_cell.length_c   1.000
_cell.angle_alpha   90.00
_cell.angle_beta   90.00
_cell.angle_gamma   90.00
#
_symmetry.space_group_name_H-M   'P 1'
#
loop_
_entity.id
_entity.type
_entity.pdbx_description
1 polymer ?
#
loop_
_entity_poly.entity_id
_entity_poly.type
_entity_poly.pdbx_seq_one_letter_code
_entity_poly.pdbx_strand_id
1 'polypeptide(L)'
;ASVSAVHPKNQKFLDTEELKPLASHLTIDINQLDNELNVVKHFIREKRTTMNTIKDLLTELAPVNDAFPATTSLLRGALCLPVSSTTCERSFSRMKLIKTYCRNSTGDERLSDLTVLAVERTFNIDLEETVDIFSTNHQNSRILLR
;
A
#
# COMPACT_ATOMS: atom_id res chain seq x y z
N ALA A 1 -11.90 4.90 10.53
CA ALA A 1 -11.78 6.04 11.46
C ALA A 1 -10.34 6.57 11.53
N SER A 2 -9.33 5.72 11.73
CA SER A 2 -7.95 6.14 12.03
C SER A 2 -7.22 6.92 10.91
N VAL A 3 -7.39 6.56 9.63
CA VAL A 3 -6.71 7.24 8.51
C VAL A 3 -7.24 8.65 8.29
N SER A 4 -8.53 8.87 8.57
CA SER A 4 -9.17 10.18 8.44
C SER A 4 -8.63 11.19 9.46
N ALA A 5 -8.14 10.74 10.62
CA ALA A 5 -7.57 11.59 11.68
C ALA A 5 -6.20 12.20 11.31
N VAL A 6 -5.52 11.61 10.31
CA VAL A 6 -4.25 12.12 9.78
C VAL A 6 -4.46 13.20 8.72
N HIS A 7 -5.70 13.40 8.25
CA HIS A 7 -5.99 14.39 7.22
C HIS A 7 -6.17 15.81 7.82
N PRO A 8 -5.45 16.84 7.30
CA PRO A 8 -5.45 18.19 7.87
C PRO A 8 -6.81 18.91 7.84
N LYS A 9 -7.75 18.45 7.01
CA LYS A 9 -9.13 18.97 6.95
C LYS A 9 -10.11 18.35 7.94
N ASN A 10 -9.70 17.33 8.70
CA ASN A 10 -10.59 16.67 9.64
C ASN A 10 -10.67 17.47 10.96
N GLN A 11 -11.86 17.55 11.55
CA GLN A 11 -12.08 18.21 12.86
C GLN A 11 -11.26 17.57 13.99
N LYS A 12 -10.83 16.31 13.82
CA LYS A 12 -10.02 15.53 14.76
C LYS A 12 -8.58 15.32 14.29
N PHE A 13 -7.99 16.36 13.71
CA PHE A 13 -6.64 16.30 13.16
C PHE A 13 -5.61 16.05 14.27
N LEU A 14 -4.84 14.97 14.15
CA LEU A 14 -3.79 14.55 15.10
C LEU A 14 -4.31 14.26 16.52
N ASP A 15 -5.56 13.80 16.67
CA ASP A 15 -6.05 13.36 17.98
C ASP A 15 -5.41 12.04 18.41
N THR A 16 -4.88 12.04 19.63
CA THR A 16 -4.14 10.93 20.22
C THR A 16 -5.02 9.69 20.35
N GLU A 17 -6.30 9.86 20.69
CA GLU A 17 -7.26 8.75 20.83
C GLU A 17 -7.56 8.02 19.51
N GLU A 18 -7.60 8.72 18.38
CA GLU A 18 -7.89 8.09 17.07
C GLU A 18 -6.65 7.48 16.42
N LEU A 19 -5.46 7.93 16.83
CA LEU A 19 -4.17 7.46 16.31
C LEU A 19 -3.57 6.29 17.12
N LYS A 20 -3.97 6.10 18.39
CA LYS A 20 -3.60 4.92 19.21
C LYS A 20 -3.72 3.56 18.49
N PRO A 21 -4.85 3.21 17.85
CA PRO A 21 -4.98 1.92 17.15
C PRO A 21 -4.08 1.82 15.91
N LEU A 22 -3.75 2.96 15.29
CA LEU A 22 -2.83 2.98 14.16
C LEU A 22 -1.37 2.83 14.64
N ALA A 23 -1.03 3.49 15.73
CA ALA A 23 0.29 3.45 16.36
C ALA A 23 0.62 2.04 16.89
N SER A 24 -0.34 1.36 17.51
CA SER A 24 -0.15 -0.03 17.95
C SER A 24 0.07 -0.99 16.77
N HIS A 25 -0.65 -0.80 15.67
CA HIS A 25 -0.47 -1.62 14.47
C HIS A 25 0.88 -1.38 13.77
N LEU A 26 1.40 -0.15 13.85
CA LEU A 26 2.69 0.24 13.27
C LEU A 26 3.88 0.08 14.22
N THR A 27 3.68 -0.54 15.39
CA THR A 27 4.71 -0.73 16.44
C THR A 27 5.41 0.57 16.85
N ILE A 28 4.66 1.67 16.94
CA ILE A 28 5.17 2.99 17.32
C ILE A 28 4.93 3.21 18.81
N ASP A 29 5.94 3.74 19.52
CA ASP A 29 5.81 4.10 20.92
C ASP A 29 4.82 5.26 21.13
N ILE A 30 3.70 4.95 21.79
CA ILE A 30 2.58 5.88 22.01
C ILE A 30 3.03 7.11 22.80
N ASN A 31 3.95 6.94 23.75
CA ASN A 31 4.47 8.04 24.58
C ASN A 31 5.36 9.01 23.79
N GLN A 32 6.19 8.48 22.88
CA GLN A 32 6.99 9.34 21.98
C GLN A 32 6.07 10.07 21.00
N LEU A 33 5.09 9.35 20.46
CA LEU A 33 4.13 9.92 19.53
C LEU A 33 3.34 11.07 20.15
N ASP A 34 2.85 10.95 21.39
CA ASP A 34 2.09 12.04 22.05
C ASP A 34 2.92 13.32 22.24
N ASN A 35 4.19 13.16 22.67
CA ASN A 35 5.10 14.29 22.82
C ASN A 35 5.42 14.96 21.48
N GLU A 36 5.74 14.18 20.46
CA GLU A 36 6.01 14.70 19.11
C GLU A 36 4.76 15.37 18.51
N LEU A 37 3.57 14.77 18.66
CA LEU A 37 2.32 15.31 18.13
C LEU A 37 1.98 16.67 18.74
N ASN A 38 2.26 16.88 20.02
CA ASN A 38 2.05 18.18 20.67
C ASN A 38 2.96 19.27 20.09
N VAL A 39 4.22 18.94 19.81
CA VAL A 39 5.18 19.86 19.18
C VAL A 39 4.80 20.12 17.71
N VAL A 40 4.44 19.07 16.97
CA VAL A 40 4.03 19.16 15.56
C VAL A 40 2.75 19.99 15.42
N LYS A 41 1.77 19.84 16.32
CA LYS A 41 0.57 20.70 16.37
C LYS A 41 0.91 22.18 16.53
N HIS A 42 1.91 22.50 17.37
CA HIS A 42 2.37 23.87 17.55
C HIS A 42 3.07 24.39 16.28
N PHE A 43 3.98 23.60 15.71
CA PHE A 43 4.72 23.93 14.49
C PHE A 43 3.81 24.18 13.28
N ILE A 44 2.76 23.36 13.11
CA ILE A 44 1.76 23.53 12.05
C ILE A 44 0.93 24.80 12.26
N ARG A 45 0.57 25.11 13.51
CA ARG A 45 -0.17 26.35 13.86
C ARG A 45 0.67 27.60 13.57
N GLU A 46 1.96 27.55 13.84
CA GLU A 46 2.89 28.67 13.64
C GLU A 46 3.11 28.95 12.15
N LYS A 47 3.29 27.91 11.33
CA LYS A 47 3.54 28.07 9.88
C LYS A 47 2.35 28.60 9.07
N ARG A 48 1.12 28.61 9.61
CA ARG A 48 -0.10 29.15 8.94
C ARG A 48 -0.32 28.70 7.49
N THR A 49 0.26 27.58 7.06
CA THR A 49 0.12 27.07 5.70
C THR A 49 -1.12 26.19 5.61
N THR A 50 -1.99 26.44 4.63
CA THR A 50 -3.13 25.57 4.32
C THR A 50 -2.64 24.26 3.72
N MET A 51 -2.24 23.33 4.58
CA MET A 51 -1.91 21.98 4.13
C MET A 51 -3.20 21.30 3.72
N ASN A 52 -3.39 21.15 2.41
CA ASN A 52 -4.61 20.58 1.85
C ASN A 52 -4.51 19.05 1.78
N THR A 53 -3.29 18.52 1.74
CA THR A 53 -3.00 17.11 1.52
C THR A 53 -2.02 16.56 2.56
N ILE A 54 -2.16 15.27 2.87
CA ILE A 54 -1.24 14.50 3.73
C ILE A 54 0.21 14.53 3.19
N LYS A 55 0.39 14.62 1.87
CA LYS A 55 1.68 14.75 1.20
C LYS A 55 2.39 16.07 1.51
N ASP A 56 1.64 17.16 1.62
CA ASP A 56 2.19 18.48 1.91
C ASP A 56 2.77 18.48 3.34
N LEU A 57 2.05 17.86 4.28
CA LEU A 57 2.53 17.63 5.65
C LEU A 57 3.81 16.82 5.69
N LEU A 58 3.90 15.73 4.91
CA LEU A 58 5.11 14.92 4.86
C LEU A 58 6.29 15.70 4.29
N THR A 59 6.05 16.57 3.31
CA THR A 59 7.10 17.37 2.67
C THR A 59 7.65 18.43 3.61
N GLU A 60 6.78 19.05 4.43
CA GLU A 60 7.17 20.01 5.46
C GLU A 60 7.89 19.38 6.66
N LEU A 61 7.55 18.12 6.97
CA LEU A 61 8.22 17.35 8.04
C LEU A 61 9.47 16.61 7.54
N ALA A 62 9.66 16.45 6.23
CA ALA A 62 10.83 15.81 5.64
C ALA A 62 12.19 16.39 6.12
N PRO A 63 12.41 17.72 6.18
CA PRO A 63 13.67 18.27 6.70
C PRO A 63 13.85 18.08 8.21
N VAL A 64 12.78 17.76 8.94
CA VAL A 64 12.78 17.56 10.40
C VAL A 64 12.47 16.11 10.78
N ASN A 65 12.65 15.19 9.83
CA ASN A 65 12.36 13.76 10.02
C ASN A 65 13.14 13.14 11.19
N ASP A 66 14.36 13.63 11.45
CA ASP A 66 15.20 13.17 12.57
C ASP A 66 14.70 13.65 13.93
N ALA A 67 13.93 14.75 14.00
CA ALA A 67 13.34 15.22 15.26
C ALA A 67 11.98 14.59 15.56
N PHE A 68 11.28 14.06 14.55
CA PHE A 68 9.94 13.48 14.68
C PHE A 68 9.82 12.11 13.98
N PRO A 69 10.60 11.10 14.41
CA PRO A 69 10.59 9.78 13.78
C PRO A 69 9.25 9.05 13.94
N ALA A 70 8.57 9.17 15.08
CA ALA A 70 7.30 8.48 15.33
C ALA A 70 6.17 9.08 14.46
N THR A 71 6.08 10.39 14.41
CA THR A 71 5.06 11.12 13.64
C THR A 71 5.25 10.90 12.14
N THR A 72 6.50 10.91 11.67
CA THR A 72 6.78 10.70 10.24
C THR A 72 6.49 9.27 9.80
N SER A 73 6.80 8.28 10.65
CA SER A 73 6.47 6.87 10.38
C SER A 73 4.95 6.64 10.34
N LEU A 74 4.21 7.26 11.26
CA LEU A 74 2.75 7.24 11.27
C LEU A 74 2.16 7.81 9.97
N LEU A 75 2.69 8.96 9.53
CA LEU A 75 2.25 9.65 8.32
C LEU A 75 2.53 8.84 7.05
N ARG A 76 3.70 8.21 6.97
CA ARG A 76 4.05 7.28 5.88
C ARG A 76 3.14 6.06 5.87
N GLY A 77 2.86 5.48 7.04
CA GLY A 77 1.91 4.37 7.17
C GLY A 77 0.51 4.76 6.68
N ALA A 78 0.02 5.94 7.09
CA ALA A 78 -1.28 6.45 6.67
C ALA A 78 -1.37 6.69 5.14
N LEU A 79 -0.27 7.12 4.50
CA LEU A 79 -0.20 7.24 3.03
C LEU A 79 -0.13 5.88 2.33
N CYS A 80 0.48 4.87 2.95
CA CYS A 80 0.60 3.52 2.39
C CYS A 80 -0.74 2.78 2.39
N LEU A 81 -1.59 2.96 3.40
CA LEU A 81 -2.89 2.29 3.51
C LEU A 81 -3.84 2.44 2.30
N PRO A 82 -4.08 3.64 1.75
CA PRO A 82 -4.91 3.78 0.54
C PRO A 82 -4.21 3.19 -0.70
N VAL A 83 -2.87 3.27 -0.77
CA VAL A 83 -2.10 2.68 -1.88
C VAL A 83 -2.22 1.16 -1.85
N SER A 84 -2.08 0.54 -0.67
CA SER A 84 -2.21 -0.90 -0.50
C SER A 84 -3.63 -1.37 -0.80
N SER A 85 -4.67 -0.64 -0.35
CA SER A 85 -6.07 -0.93 -0.72
C SER A 85 -6.26 -0.94 -2.23
N THR A 86 -5.73 0.07 -2.93
CA THR A 86 -5.83 0.17 -4.39
C THR A 86 -5.13 -0.99 -5.10
N THR A 87 -3.93 -1.38 -4.63
CA THR A 87 -3.20 -2.53 -5.20
C THR A 87 -3.90 -3.85 -4.93
N CYS A 88 -4.51 -4.02 -3.76
CA CYS A 88 -5.30 -5.20 -3.43
C CYS A 88 -6.55 -5.28 -4.30
N GLU A 89 -7.30 -4.18 -4.46
CA GLU A 89 -8.47 -4.11 -5.34
C GLU A 89 -8.13 -4.45 -6.79
N ARG A 90 -7.02 -3.91 -7.32
CA ARG A 90 -6.50 -4.27 -8.65
C ARG A 90 -6.23 -5.77 -8.75
N SER A 91 -5.54 -6.33 -7.77
CA SER A 91 -5.17 -7.76 -7.73
C SER A 91 -6.41 -8.66 -7.66
N PHE A 92 -7.36 -8.35 -6.78
CA PHE A 92 -8.63 -9.08 -6.67
C PHE A 92 -9.51 -8.93 -7.91
N SER A 93 -9.52 -7.76 -8.56
CA SER A 93 -10.22 -7.55 -9.83
C SER A 93 -9.66 -8.46 -10.93
N ARG A 94 -8.33 -8.57 -11.05
CA ARG A 94 -7.68 -9.51 -11.97
C ARG A 94 -7.97 -10.96 -11.59
N MET A 95 -7.86 -11.31 -10.31
CA MET A 95 -8.15 -12.65 -9.80
C MET A 95 -9.59 -13.08 -10.12
N LYS A 96 -10.56 -12.18 -10.01
CA LYS A 96 -11.96 -12.42 -10.37
C LYS A 96 -12.15 -12.74 -11.86
N LEU A 97 -11.37 -12.12 -12.75
CA LEU A 97 -11.39 -12.45 -14.18
C LEU A 97 -10.74 -13.82 -14.47
N ILE A 98 -9.74 -14.18 -13.68
CA ILE A 98 -8.98 -15.43 -13.81
C ILE A 98 -9.78 -16.63 -13.28
N LYS A 99 -10.49 -16.47 -12.16
CA LYS A 99 -11.44 -17.46 -11.61
C LYS A 99 -12.78 -17.39 -12.34
N THR A 100 -12.85 -18.02 -13.50
CA THR A 100 -14.12 -18.30 -14.18
C THR A 100 -14.84 -19.50 -13.56
N TYR A 101 -16.15 -19.65 -13.79
CA TYR A 101 -16.97 -20.74 -13.24
C TYR A 101 -16.35 -22.13 -13.49
N CYS A 102 -15.86 -22.37 -14.70
CA CYS A 102 -15.20 -23.63 -15.07
C CYS A 102 -13.77 -23.80 -14.50
N ARG A 103 -13.17 -22.74 -13.95
CA ARG A 103 -11.77 -22.72 -13.46
C ARG A 103 -11.64 -22.57 -11.95
N ASN A 104 -12.74 -22.74 -11.22
CA ASN A 104 -12.83 -22.63 -9.76
C ASN A 104 -11.86 -23.58 -9.04
N SER A 105 -11.63 -24.80 -9.56
CA SER A 105 -10.78 -25.83 -8.94
C SER A 105 -9.26 -25.63 -9.11
N THR A 106 -8.78 -24.40 -9.32
CA THR A 106 -7.33 -24.14 -9.43
C THR A 106 -6.71 -24.00 -8.04
N GLY A 107 -5.57 -24.65 -7.80
CA GLY A 107 -4.80 -24.51 -6.56
C GLY A 107 -4.27 -23.08 -6.34
N ASP A 108 -4.05 -22.72 -5.08
CA ASP A 108 -3.71 -21.35 -4.68
C ASP A 108 -2.39 -20.87 -5.26
N GLU A 109 -1.38 -21.74 -5.38
CA GLU A 109 -0.08 -21.45 -6.01
C GLU A 109 -0.25 -20.95 -7.46
N ARG A 110 -0.94 -21.74 -8.28
CA ARG A 110 -1.17 -21.44 -9.69
C ARG A 110 -2.09 -20.24 -9.88
N LEU A 111 -3.01 -20.01 -8.94
CA LEU A 111 -3.84 -18.81 -8.94
C LEU A 111 -3.00 -17.57 -8.65
N SER A 112 -2.13 -17.63 -7.63
CA SER A 112 -1.21 -16.55 -7.27
C SER A 112 -0.31 -16.18 -8.44
N ASP A 113 0.36 -17.16 -9.05
CA ASP A 113 1.26 -16.93 -10.19
C ASP A 113 0.53 -16.27 -11.37
N LEU A 114 -0.67 -16.75 -11.70
CA LEU A 114 -1.47 -16.17 -12.77
C LEU A 114 -1.97 -14.76 -12.45
N THR A 115 -2.24 -14.46 -11.17
CA THR A 115 -2.61 -13.10 -10.76
C THR A 115 -1.44 -12.14 -10.88
N VAL A 116 -0.24 -12.55 -10.51
CA VAL A 116 0.99 -11.75 -10.68
C VAL A 116 1.21 -11.46 -12.16
N LEU A 117 1.15 -12.48 -13.03
CA LEU A 117 1.27 -12.31 -14.48
C LEU A 117 0.21 -11.37 -15.07
N ALA A 118 -1.02 -11.41 -14.54
CA ALA A 118 -2.11 -10.57 -15.02
C ALA A 118 -2.05 -9.12 -14.52
N VAL A 119 -1.43 -8.87 -13.36
CA VAL A 119 -1.18 -7.51 -12.82
C VAL A 119 0.03 -6.90 -13.52
N GLU A 120 1.09 -7.68 -13.70
CA GLU A 120 2.37 -7.26 -14.31
C GLU A 120 2.39 -7.35 -15.85
N ARG A 121 1.22 -7.47 -16.48
CA ARG A 121 1.05 -7.54 -17.95
C ARG A 121 1.56 -6.32 -18.73
N THR A 122 2.14 -5.35 -18.03
CA THR A 122 2.87 -4.20 -18.57
C THR A 122 4.20 -4.61 -19.20
N PHE A 123 4.78 -5.75 -18.82
CA PHE A 123 5.97 -6.30 -19.47
C PHE A 123 5.59 -7.01 -20.77
N ASN A 124 6.27 -6.65 -21.86
CA ASN A 124 6.06 -7.27 -23.17
C ASN A 124 6.76 -8.65 -23.17
N ILE A 125 6.03 -9.68 -22.77
CA ILE A 125 6.53 -11.06 -22.79
C ILE A 125 6.30 -11.62 -24.18
N ASP A 126 7.37 -12.08 -24.83
CA ASP A 126 7.26 -12.84 -26.07
C ASP A 126 6.74 -14.24 -25.73
N LEU A 127 5.50 -14.51 -26.14
CA LEU A 127 4.84 -15.78 -25.90
C LEU A 127 5.51 -16.91 -26.67
N GLU A 128 6.11 -16.63 -27.82
CA GLU A 128 6.71 -17.64 -28.69
C GLU A 128 8.03 -18.13 -28.09
N GLU A 129 8.88 -17.20 -27.66
CA GLU A 129 10.10 -17.51 -26.88
C GLU A 129 9.77 -18.28 -25.59
N THR A 130 8.71 -17.88 -24.88
CA THR A 130 8.30 -18.55 -23.64
C THR A 130 7.87 -20.00 -23.89
N VAL A 131 7.17 -20.26 -25.01
CA VAL A 131 6.77 -21.61 -25.42
C VAL A 131 7.98 -22.46 -25.78
N ASP A 132 8.96 -21.90 -26.49
CA ASP A 132 10.20 -22.60 -26.86
C ASP A 132 11.05 -22.97 -25.62
N ILE A 133 11.19 -22.05 -24.66
CA ILE A 133 11.86 -22.30 -23.37
C ILE A 133 11.11 -23.37 -22.55
N PHE A 134 9.78 -23.35 -22.57
CA PHE A 134 8.99 -24.36 -21.87
C PHE A 134 9.15 -25.75 -22.51
N SER A 135 9.10 -25.81 -23.85
CA SER A 135 9.25 -27.04 -24.64
C SER A 135 10.62 -27.70 -24.45
N THR A 136 11.68 -26.88 -24.43
CA THR A 136 13.05 -27.35 -24.18
C THR A 136 13.26 -27.87 -22.76
N ASN A 137 12.67 -27.22 -21.75
CA ASN A 137 12.80 -27.63 -20.34
C ASN A 137 11.89 -28.80 -19.95
N HIS A 138 10.75 -28.99 -20.63
CA HIS A 138 9.78 -30.04 -20.35
C HIS A 138 9.48 -30.87 -21.61
N GLN A 139 10.39 -31.77 -21.95
CA GLN A 139 10.38 -32.60 -23.17
C GLN A 139 9.12 -33.49 -23.36
N ASN A 140 8.22 -33.60 -22.39
CA ASN A 140 7.04 -34.48 -22.44
C ASN A 140 5.69 -33.82 -22.13
N SER A 141 5.61 -32.50 -21.95
CA SER A 141 4.34 -31.80 -21.74
C SER A 141 3.70 -31.42 -23.08
N ARG A 142 2.72 -32.22 -23.53
CA ARG A 142 1.92 -31.91 -24.72
C ARG A 142 1.01 -30.71 -24.44
N ILE A 143 1.32 -29.56 -25.02
CA ILE A 143 0.38 -28.43 -25.11
C ILE A 143 -0.14 -28.40 -26.56
N LEU A 144 -1.38 -28.87 -26.76
CA LEU A 144 -2.09 -28.75 -28.02
C LEU A 144 -2.80 -27.39 -28.05
N LEU A 145 -2.23 -26.44 -28.79
CA LEU A 145 -2.92 -25.19 -29.13
C LEU A 145 -3.87 -25.48 -30.30
N ARG A 146 -5.17 -25.32 -30.08
CA ARG A 146 -6.22 -25.40 -31.10
C ARG A 146 -6.77 -24.00 -31.37
#